data_AF-A0A0R3WT44-F1
#
_entry.id   AF-A0A0R3WT44-F1
#
_cell.length_a   1.000
_cell.length_b   1.000
_cell.length_c   1.000
_cell.angle_alpha   90.00
_cell.angle_beta   90.00
_cell.angle_gamma   90.00
#
_symmetry.space_group_name_H-M   'P 1'
#
loop_
_entity.id
_entity.type
_entity.pdbx_description
1 polymer ?
#
loop_
_entity_poly.entity_id
_entity_poly.type
_entity_poly.pdbx_seq_one_letter_code
_entity_poly.pdbx_strand_id
1 'polypeptide(L)'
;MTPAAGEGWEYAFGFSKRFHTPKKGTDNVRRRRWHRKLVSDDPNSIVPGLFQLPPQSDEQTNMASPRLYIKYEAVFRYFAAKQTWQLNAYIFQARGLLAADQSGLSDPYARVCFINQSQKTERLEKTLSPQWDQTLIFENIVIYGNSDAIVDSPPRVTIELFDWDQIGSDCFLGRCSLTPEVVTDPAEFKKVMLQWYPIKKQGKDGGELLAAFELMLVSALL
;
A
#
# COMPACT_ATOMS: atom_id res chain seq x y z
N MET A 1 -19.32 23.70 -13.49
CA MET A 1 -19.45 24.14 -12.08
C MET A 1 -18.41 25.21 -11.80
N THR A 2 -18.84 26.39 -11.38
CA THR A 2 -17.96 27.46 -10.92
C THR A 2 -17.72 27.24 -9.43
N PRO A 3 -16.48 26.99 -8.97
CA PRO A 3 -16.22 26.67 -7.57
C PRO A 3 -16.49 27.86 -6.66
N ALA A 4 -16.83 27.59 -5.40
CA ALA A 4 -17.04 28.62 -4.39
C ALA A 4 -15.73 29.38 -4.11
N ALA A 5 -15.84 30.62 -3.62
CA ALA A 5 -14.67 31.43 -3.30
C ALA A 5 -13.81 30.75 -2.20
N GLY A 6 -12.63 30.26 -2.57
CA GLY A 6 -11.67 29.61 -1.66
C GLY A 6 -11.41 28.12 -1.94
N GLU A 7 -12.24 27.48 -2.77
CA GLU A 7 -12.07 26.07 -3.12
C GLU A 7 -10.85 25.82 -4.03
N GLY A 8 -10.05 24.79 -3.73
CA GLY A 8 -8.99 24.28 -4.60
C GLY A 8 -7.64 25.03 -4.57
N TRP A 9 -7.47 26.00 -3.67
CA TRP A 9 -6.17 26.65 -3.42
C TRP A 9 -5.37 25.91 -2.35
N GLU A 10 -4.10 25.65 -2.64
CA GLU A 10 -3.10 25.26 -1.64
C GLU A 10 -2.07 26.39 -1.50
N TYR A 11 -1.53 26.58 -0.31
CA TYR A 11 -0.65 27.67 0.08
C TYR A 11 0.69 27.13 0.60
N ALA A 12 1.75 27.94 0.48
CA ALA A 12 3.04 27.64 1.08
C ALA A 12 3.84 28.93 1.31
N PHE A 13 4.89 28.84 2.14
CA PHE A 13 5.89 29.90 2.30
C PHE A 13 6.68 30.18 1.01
N GLY A 14 6.91 29.16 0.17
CA GLY A 14 7.61 29.29 -1.11
C GLY A 14 7.42 28.06 -2.00
N PHE A 15 7.70 28.16 -3.30
CA PHE A 15 7.44 27.08 -4.29
C PHE A 15 8.18 25.77 -4.02
N SER A 16 9.31 25.82 -3.31
CA SER A 16 10.10 24.64 -2.92
C SER A 16 9.60 23.94 -1.65
N LYS A 17 8.57 24.47 -0.99
CA LYS A 17 8.02 23.93 0.25
C LYS A 17 6.72 23.16 0.00
N ARG A 18 6.33 22.33 0.97
CA ARG A 18 5.10 21.55 0.91
C ARG A 18 3.88 22.47 0.99
N PHE A 19 2.96 22.30 0.04
CA PHE A 19 1.71 23.05 -0.01
C PHE A 19 0.65 22.47 0.93
N HIS A 20 -0.20 23.32 1.51
CA HIS A 20 -1.28 22.95 2.41
C HIS A 20 -2.57 23.75 2.15
N THR A 21 -3.73 23.19 2.51
CA THR A 21 -5.04 23.78 2.21
C THR A 21 -5.37 25.05 3.03
N PRO A 22 -5.18 25.10 4.36
CA PRO A 22 -5.50 26.32 5.12
C PRO A 22 -4.45 27.41 4.86
N LYS A 23 -4.89 28.63 4.55
CA LYS A 23 -4.00 29.79 4.40
C LYS A 23 -3.46 30.23 5.76
N LYS A 24 -2.14 30.38 5.87
CA LYS A 24 -1.43 30.92 7.03
C LYS A 24 -0.87 32.30 6.70
N GLY A 25 -0.65 33.13 7.72
CA GLY A 25 -0.09 34.48 7.56
C GLY A 25 1.33 34.49 6.97
N THR A 26 2.05 33.38 7.07
CA THR A 26 3.42 33.21 6.54
C THR A 26 3.46 32.76 5.07
N ASP A 27 2.31 32.51 4.43
CA ASP A 27 2.29 31.98 3.07
C ASP A 27 2.50 33.08 2.03
N ASN A 28 3.55 32.95 1.21
CA ASN A 28 3.87 33.90 0.14
C ASN A 28 3.50 33.38 -1.25
N VAL A 29 3.16 32.10 -1.38
CA VAL A 29 2.75 31.50 -2.66
C VAL A 29 1.48 30.68 -2.50
N ARG A 30 0.71 30.59 -3.59
CA ARG A 30 -0.46 29.72 -3.70
C ARG A 30 -0.50 29.03 -5.07
N ARG A 31 -1.05 27.82 -5.12
CA ARG A 31 -1.30 27.08 -6.37
C ARG A 31 -2.71 26.50 -6.37
N ARG A 32 -3.27 26.27 -7.56
CA ARG A 32 -4.52 25.52 -7.72
C ARG A 32 -4.21 24.05 -7.95
N ARG A 33 -4.83 23.17 -7.17
CA ARG A 33 -4.79 21.72 -7.43
C ARG A 33 -6.11 21.28 -8.05
N TRP A 34 -6.12 21.16 -9.38
CA TRP A 34 -7.27 20.61 -10.09
C TRP A 34 -7.28 19.08 -9.96
N HIS A 35 -8.14 18.54 -9.09
CA HIS A 35 -8.52 17.14 -9.16
C HIS A 35 -9.73 17.05 -10.09
N ARG A 36 -9.47 16.78 -11.36
CA ARG A 36 -10.55 16.50 -12.31
C ARG A 36 -10.85 15.02 -12.22
N LYS A 37 -12.03 14.68 -11.71
CA LYS A 37 -12.58 13.33 -11.84
C LYS A 37 -13.14 13.23 -13.25
N LEU A 38 -12.55 12.37 -14.08
CA LEU A 38 -13.18 12.00 -15.33
C LEU A 38 -14.31 11.02 -15.02
N VAL A 39 -15.48 11.32 -15.57
CA VAL A 39 -16.67 10.48 -15.48
C VAL A 39 -17.04 10.17 -16.92
N SER A 40 -17.40 8.92 -17.20
CA SER A 40 -17.88 8.58 -18.54
C SER A 40 -19.21 9.28 -18.79
N ASP A 41 -19.42 9.78 -20.00
CA ASP A 41 -20.73 10.30 -20.43
C ASP A 41 -21.76 9.16 -20.57
N ASP A 42 -21.29 7.92 -20.73
CA ASP A 42 -22.12 6.73 -20.71
C ASP A 42 -22.16 6.12 -19.29
N PRO A 43 -23.33 6.14 -18.61
CA PRO A 43 -23.47 5.56 -17.27
C PRO A 43 -23.28 4.04 -17.22
N ASN A 44 -23.28 3.34 -18.36
CA ASN A 44 -23.03 1.91 -18.48
C ASN A 44 -21.59 1.57 -18.89
N SER A 45 -20.74 2.57 -19.15
CA SER A 45 -19.37 2.34 -19.57
C SER A 45 -18.50 1.83 -18.41
N ILE A 46 -17.94 0.64 -18.61
CA ILE A 46 -17.16 -0.12 -17.62
C ILE A 46 -15.70 0.33 -17.61
N VAL A 47 -15.25 1.01 -18.68
CA VAL A 47 -13.85 1.39 -18.88
C VAL A 47 -13.65 2.87 -18.52
N PRO A 48 -12.71 3.21 -17.62
CA PRO A 48 -12.25 4.58 -17.50
C PRO A 48 -11.62 4.94 -18.86
N GLY A 49 -12.18 5.94 -19.54
CA GLY A 49 -11.95 6.20 -20.97
C GLY A 49 -10.50 6.03 -21.44
N LEU A 50 -10.34 5.35 -22.58
CA LEU A 50 -9.06 5.22 -23.28
C LEU A 50 -8.62 6.59 -23.80
N PHE A 51 -7.50 7.12 -23.30
CA PHE A 51 -6.95 8.36 -23.84
C PHE A 51 -6.25 8.09 -25.17
N GLN A 52 -6.82 8.59 -26.26
CA GLN A 52 -6.04 8.83 -27.47
C GLN A 52 -5.27 10.13 -27.29
N LEU A 53 -3.96 10.03 -27.11
CA LEU A 53 -3.10 11.20 -27.20
C LEU A 53 -3.06 11.65 -28.67
N PRO A 54 -3.27 12.94 -28.96
CA PRO A 54 -3.07 13.44 -30.32
C PRO A 54 -1.62 13.21 -30.75
N PRO A 55 -1.35 12.99 -32.05
CA PRO A 55 0.02 12.92 -32.55
C PRO A 55 0.78 14.19 -32.15
N GLN A 56 2.06 14.02 -31.78
CA GLN A 56 2.91 15.13 -31.31
C GLN A 56 2.91 16.27 -32.33
N SER A 57 2.34 17.41 -31.97
CA SER A 57 2.65 18.69 -32.61
C SER A 57 3.89 19.27 -31.93
N ASP A 58 4.84 19.78 -32.72
CA ASP A 58 6.13 20.34 -32.26
C ASP A 58 6.02 21.58 -31.33
N GLU A 59 4.80 22.03 -31.01
CA GLU A 59 4.60 23.08 -30.02
C GLU A 59 4.69 22.52 -28.61
N GLN A 60 5.80 22.86 -27.96
CA GLN A 60 6.12 22.55 -26.58
C GLN A 60 5.24 23.37 -25.62
N THR A 61 3.93 23.13 -25.65
CA THR A 61 3.02 23.65 -24.66
C THR A 61 3.21 22.84 -23.38
N ASN A 62 3.59 23.53 -22.29
CA ASN A 62 3.71 22.97 -20.95
C ASN A 62 2.33 22.50 -20.45
N MET A 63 1.86 21.35 -20.93
CA MET A 63 0.69 20.69 -20.34
C MET A 63 1.14 20.06 -19.03
N ALA A 64 0.82 20.75 -17.93
CA ALA A 64 0.79 20.17 -16.61
C ALA A 64 -0.16 18.96 -16.64
N SER A 65 0.40 17.77 -16.89
CA SER A 65 -0.37 16.54 -16.92
C SER A 65 -0.98 16.33 -15.52
N PRO A 66 -2.32 16.42 -15.38
CA PRO A 66 -2.93 16.23 -14.07
C PRO A 66 -2.63 14.80 -13.60
N ARG A 67 -2.27 14.64 -12.32
CA ARG A 67 -2.16 13.32 -11.70
C ARG A 67 -3.52 12.64 -11.77
N LEU A 68 -3.66 11.70 -12.68
CA LEU A 68 -4.87 10.93 -12.90
C LEU A 68 -4.96 9.83 -11.83
N TYR A 69 -6.09 9.75 -11.15
CA TYR A 69 -6.44 8.61 -10.30
C TYR A 69 -7.62 7.91 -10.95
N ILE A 70 -7.40 6.70 -11.45
CA ILE A 70 -8.47 5.85 -11.95
C ILE A 70 -9.15 5.22 -10.75
N LYS A 71 -10.43 5.55 -10.53
CA LYS A 71 -11.25 4.97 -9.45
C LYS A 71 -12.26 4.01 -10.07
N TYR A 72 -11.99 2.71 -10.00
CA TYR A 72 -12.91 1.67 -10.45
C TYR A 72 -14.03 1.50 -9.42
N GLU A 73 -15.12 2.28 -9.53
CA GLU A 73 -16.32 2.07 -8.71
C GLU A 73 -17.44 1.33 -9.45
N ALA A 74 -17.44 1.36 -10.79
CA ALA A 74 -18.54 0.84 -11.61
C ALA A 74 -18.33 -0.63 -12.06
N VAL A 75 -17.09 -1.06 -12.32
CA VAL A 75 -16.77 -2.43 -12.75
C VAL A 75 -17.22 -3.47 -11.70
N PHE A 76 -17.07 -3.13 -10.42
CA PHE A 76 -17.42 -4.01 -9.31
C PHE A 76 -18.92 -4.07 -8.99
N ARG A 77 -19.74 -3.15 -9.51
CA ARG A 77 -21.19 -3.16 -9.25
C ARG A 77 -21.96 -4.18 -10.07
N TYR A 78 -21.40 -4.63 -11.21
CA TYR A 78 -22.16 -5.41 -12.18
C TYR A 78 -21.75 -6.88 -12.29
N PHE A 79 -20.56 -7.30 -11.79
CA PHE A 79 -20.06 -8.65 -12.10
C PHE A 79 -19.26 -9.39 -11.01
N ALA A 80 -19.12 -8.87 -9.79
CA ALA A 80 -18.25 -9.50 -8.80
C ALA A 80 -18.90 -9.53 -7.41
N ALA A 81 -19.21 -10.74 -6.91
CA ALA A 81 -19.67 -10.96 -5.55
C ALA A 81 -18.73 -10.26 -4.55
N LYS A 82 -19.31 -9.60 -3.55
CA LYS A 82 -18.54 -8.86 -2.55
C LYS A 82 -18.17 -9.81 -1.43
N GLN A 83 -16.89 -9.99 -1.18
CA GLN A 83 -16.40 -10.85 -0.10
C GLN A 83 -15.59 -10.03 0.89
N THR A 84 -15.81 -10.30 2.17
CA THR A 84 -15.08 -9.71 3.28
C THR A 84 -14.15 -10.77 3.85
N TRP A 85 -12.88 -10.41 3.97
CA TRP A 85 -11.79 -11.27 4.38
C TRP A 85 -11.07 -10.68 5.59
N GLN A 86 -10.37 -11.53 6.32
CA GLN A 86 -9.42 -11.17 7.37
C GLN A 86 -8.05 -11.77 7.04
N LEU A 87 -6.99 -10.98 7.17
CA LEU A 87 -5.61 -11.47 7.07
C LEU A 87 -4.99 -11.48 8.48
N ASN A 88 -4.56 -12.64 8.93
CA ASN A 88 -3.67 -12.77 10.08
C ASN A 88 -2.23 -12.88 9.58
N ALA A 89 -1.40 -11.91 9.94
CA ALA A 89 0.03 -11.89 9.64
C ALA A 89 0.84 -12.22 10.90
N TYR A 90 1.39 -13.42 10.96
CA TYR A 90 2.22 -13.90 12.07
C TYR A 90 3.69 -13.56 11.79
N ILE A 91 4.19 -12.49 12.41
CA ILE A 91 5.54 -11.97 12.21
C ILE A 91 6.40 -12.37 13.42
N PHE A 92 7.20 -13.42 13.25
CA PHE A 92 7.94 -14.00 14.37
C PHE A 92 9.31 -13.35 14.56
N GLN A 93 10.24 -13.53 13.64
CA GLN A 93 11.59 -12.99 13.76
C GLN A 93 12.21 -12.71 12.39
N ALA A 94 13.28 -11.93 12.35
CA ALA A 94 14.18 -11.86 11.21
C ALA A 94 15.63 -12.16 11.64
N ARG A 95 16.49 -12.50 10.69
CA ARG A 95 17.91 -12.73 10.93
C ARG A 95 18.77 -12.20 9.79
N GLY A 96 19.97 -11.77 10.13
CA GLY A 96 20.95 -11.30 9.15
C GLY A 96 20.50 -10.02 8.42
N LEU A 97 19.77 -9.14 9.13
CA LEU A 97 19.40 -7.84 8.56
C LEU A 97 20.64 -6.99 8.28
N LEU A 98 20.51 -6.07 7.34
CA LEU A 98 21.56 -5.10 7.04
C LEU A 98 21.68 -4.08 8.17
N ALA A 99 22.90 -3.80 8.59
CA ALA A 99 23.20 -2.67 9.46
C ALA A 99 22.97 -1.36 8.70
N ALA A 100 22.25 -0.42 9.33
CA ALA A 100 22.06 0.92 8.79
C ALA A 100 22.63 2.03 9.70
N ASP A 101 22.89 1.76 10.97
CA ASP A 101 23.53 2.69 11.89
C ASP A 101 25.07 2.61 11.90
N GLN A 102 25.70 3.70 12.36
CA GLN A 102 27.15 3.75 12.63
C GLN A 102 27.61 2.73 13.70
N SER A 103 26.69 2.26 14.54
CA SER A 103 26.93 1.21 15.53
C SER A 103 27.16 -0.17 14.89
N GLY A 104 26.85 -0.33 13.60
CA GLY A 104 26.82 -1.63 12.93
C GLY A 104 25.56 -2.44 13.24
N LEU A 105 24.53 -1.82 13.83
CA LEU A 105 23.23 -2.42 14.13
C LEU A 105 22.12 -1.62 13.42
N SER A 106 20.88 -1.96 13.74
CA SER A 106 19.67 -1.24 13.32
C SER A 106 18.63 -1.31 14.43
N ASP A 107 17.63 -0.45 14.36
CA ASP A 107 16.39 -0.48 15.12
C ASP A 107 15.22 -0.98 14.24
N PRO A 108 15.18 -2.28 13.89
CA PRO A 108 14.28 -2.77 12.86
C PRO A 108 12.80 -2.83 13.28
N TYR A 109 11.93 -2.53 12.32
CA TYR A 109 10.51 -2.88 12.34
C TYR A 109 10.05 -3.40 10.97
N ALA A 110 9.00 -4.22 10.96
CA ALA A 110 8.38 -4.71 9.73
C ALA A 110 7.08 -3.96 9.43
N ARG A 111 6.89 -3.55 8.17
CA ARG A 111 5.63 -3.04 7.64
C ARG A 111 5.01 -4.08 6.73
N VAL A 112 3.85 -4.58 7.12
CA VAL A 112 3.05 -5.53 6.34
C VAL A 112 2.00 -4.75 5.54
N CYS A 113 1.98 -4.95 4.23
CA CYS A 113 1.06 -4.32 3.29
C CYS A 113 0.22 -5.39 2.59
N PHE A 114 -1.09 -5.22 2.63
CA PHE A 114 -2.04 -6.12 1.96
C PHE A 114 -3.22 -5.33 1.38
N ILE A 115 -3.44 -5.47 0.07
CA ILE A 115 -4.48 -4.77 -0.68
C ILE A 115 -4.43 -3.24 -0.46
N ASN A 116 -5.33 -2.71 0.36
CA ASN A 116 -5.48 -1.27 0.64
C ASN A 116 -5.10 -0.91 2.09
N GLN A 117 -4.53 -1.85 2.84
CA GLN A 117 -4.18 -1.68 4.25
C GLN A 117 -2.68 -1.93 4.49
N SER A 118 -2.15 -1.30 5.53
CA SER A 118 -0.81 -1.56 6.03
C SER A 118 -0.76 -1.45 7.55
N GLN A 119 -0.03 -2.34 8.21
CA GLN A 119 0.25 -2.30 9.64
C GLN A 119 1.75 -2.49 9.87
N LYS A 120 2.22 -2.16 11.07
CA LYS A 120 3.63 -2.24 11.45
C LYS A 120 3.77 -3.03 12.75
N THR A 121 4.87 -3.77 12.87
CA THR A 121 5.30 -4.30 14.17
C THR A 121 5.85 -3.18 15.05
N GLU A 122 6.09 -3.49 16.31
CA GLU A 122 6.95 -2.66 17.15
C GLU A 122 8.38 -2.58 16.58
N ARG A 123 9.07 -1.51 16.97
CA ARG A 123 10.49 -1.32 16.74
C ARG A 123 11.26 -2.01 17.85
N LEU A 124 12.27 -2.79 17.49
CA LEU A 124 13.25 -3.31 18.45
C LEU A 124 14.56 -2.57 18.24
N GLU A 125 15.24 -2.19 19.31
CA GLU A 125 16.46 -1.39 19.23
C GLU A 125 17.71 -2.25 19.05
N LYS A 126 18.68 -1.75 18.27
CA LYS A 126 20.06 -2.23 18.19
C LYS A 126 20.17 -3.74 17.98
N THR A 127 19.52 -4.26 16.96
CA THR A 127 19.57 -5.68 16.59
C THR A 127 19.50 -5.90 15.08
N LEU A 128 20.26 -6.89 14.59
CA LEU A 128 20.14 -7.42 13.22
C LEU A 128 19.36 -8.74 13.17
N SER A 129 18.88 -9.21 14.32
CA SER A 129 18.08 -10.42 14.47
C SER A 129 16.88 -10.16 15.40
N PRO A 130 15.94 -9.29 15.00
CA PRO A 130 14.77 -8.97 15.82
C PRO A 130 13.83 -10.16 15.96
N GLN A 131 13.27 -10.35 17.15
CA GLN A 131 12.19 -11.28 17.43
C GLN A 131 10.97 -10.48 17.92
N TRP A 132 10.05 -10.17 17.00
CA TRP A 132 8.85 -9.40 17.31
C TRP A 132 7.78 -10.24 17.98
N ASP A 133 7.59 -11.48 17.52
CA ASP A 133 6.53 -12.40 17.97
C ASP A 133 5.14 -11.72 18.00
N GLN A 134 4.79 -11.04 16.90
CA GLN A 134 3.56 -10.24 16.78
C GLN A 134 2.63 -10.80 15.72
N THR A 135 1.34 -10.77 16.02
CA THR A 135 0.28 -11.04 15.03
C THR A 135 -0.40 -9.73 14.66
N LEU A 136 -0.32 -9.34 13.39
CA LEU A 136 -1.03 -8.19 12.85
C LEU A 136 -2.33 -8.67 12.19
N ILE A 137 -3.47 -8.21 12.70
CA ILE A 137 -4.80 -8.63 12.23
C ILE A 137 -5.39 -7.53 11.36
N PHE A 138 -5.61 -7.83 10.08
CA PHE A 138 -6.22 -6.92 9.12
C PHE A 138 -7.67 -7.34 8.91
N GLU A 139 -8.59 -6.54 9.44
CA GLU A 139 -10.02 -6.78 9.34
C GLU A 139 -10.65 -6.06 8.15
N ASN A 140 -11.85 -6.47 7.76
CA ASN A 140 -12.68 -5.79 6.75
C ASN A 140 -11.99 -5.63 5.39
N ILE A 141 -11.20 -6.61 4.97
CA ILE A 141 -10.57 -6.60 3.65
C ILE A 141 -11.63 -6.97 2.62
N VAL A 142 -12.00 -6.03 1.76
CA VAL A 142 -12.99 -6.28 0.71
C VAL A 142 -12.26 -6.72 -0.55
N ILE A 143 -12.56 -7.94 -1.00
CA ILE A 143 -12.10 -8.48 -2.27
C ILE A 143 -13.34 -8.78 -3.11
N TYR A 144 -13.35 -8.31 -4.34
CA TYR A 144 -14.43 -8.54 -5.29
C TYR A 144 -14.06 -9.72 -6.19
N GLY A 145 -15.00 -10.63 -6.42
CA GLY A 145 -14.84 -11.74 -7.35
C GLY A 145 -15.36 -13.06 -6.78
N ASN A 146 -15.02 -14.16 -7.43
CA ASN A 146 -15.29 -15.50 -6.91
C ASN A 146 -14.20 -15.88 -5.88
N SER A 147 -14.59 -16.50 -4.77
CA SER A 147 -13.68 -17.06 -3.77
C SER A 147 -12.76 -18.12 -4.36
N ASP A 148 -13.24 -18.90 -5.34
CA ASP A 148 -12.43 -19.94 -5.98
C ASP A 148 -11.19 -19.33 -6.66
N ALA A 149 -11.34 -18.16 -7.28
CA ALA A 149 -10.23 -17.45 -7.91
C ALA A 149 -9.20 -16.95 -6.87
N ILE A 150 -9.65 -16.62 -5.66
CA ILE A 150 -8.78 -16.24 -4.54
C ILE A 150 -8.06 -17.45 -3.98
N VAL A 151 -8.71 -18.61 -3.92
CA VAL A 151 -8.09 -19.88 -3.52
C VAL A 151 -7.02 -20.30 -4.54
N ASP A 152 -7.33 -20.22 -5.84
CA ASP A 152 -6.42 -20.60 -6.92
C ASP A 152 -5.22 -19.66 -7.07
N SER A 153 -5.43 -18.35 -6.88
CA SER A 153 -4.39 -17.33 -7.02
C SER A 153 -4.51 -16.26 -5.93
N PRO A 154 -4.09 -16.56 -4.69
CA PRO A 154 -4.24 -15.65 -3.58
C PRO A 154 -3.40 -14.36 -3.78
N PRO A 155 -3.94 -13.18 -3.46
CA PRO A 155 -3.17 -11.94 -3.50
C PRO A 155 -1.94 -12.01 -2.60
N ARG A 156 -0.80 -11.52 -3.07
CA ARG A 156 0.44 -11.56 -2.29
C ARG A 156 0.46 -10.51 -1.18
N VAL A 157 0.89 -10.92 0.00
CA VAL A 157 1.26 -10.03 1.11
C VAL A 157 2.67 -9.50 0.87
N THR A 158 2.88 -8.20 1.08
CA THR A 158 4.19 -7.57 0.93
C THR A 158 4.70 -7.12 2.30
N ILE A 159 5.94 -7.49 2.62
CA ILE A 159 6.57 -7.15 3.91
C ILE A 159 7.82 -6.36 3.62
N GLU A 160 7.88 -5.16 4.17
CA GLU A 160 9.01 -4.24 4.03
C GLU A 160 9.64 -4.03 5.40
N LEU A 161 10.96 -4.17 5.48
CA LEU A 161 11.72 -3.94 6.70
C LEU A 161 12.39 -2.58 6.63
N PHE A 162 12.36 -1.88 7.75
CA PHE A 162 12.94 -0.56 7.90
C PHE A 162 13.73 -0.50 9.19
N ASP A 163 14.79 0.30 9.15
CA ASP A 163 15.49 0.80 10.31
C ASP A 163 14.83 2.13 10.71
N TRP A 164 14.45 2.27 11.97
CA TRP A 164 13.87 3.52 12.43
C TRP A 164 14.98 4.50 12.78
N ASP A 165 14.90 5.70 12.21
CA ASP A 165 15.88 6.76 12.46
C ASP A 165 15.26 7.85 13.34
N GLN A 166 15.98 8.24 14.39
CA GLN A 166 15.55 9.35 15.25
C GLN A 166 15.47 10.69 14.49
N ILE A 167 16.32 10.87 13.48
CA ILE A 167 16.41 12.07 12.65
C ILE A 167 16.39 11.67 11.18
N GLY A 168 15.35 12.08 10.45
CA GLY A 168 15.25 11.86 9.01
C GLY A 168 14.11 10.92 8.66
N SER A 169 14.31 10.10 7.62
CA SER A 169 13.37 9.08 7.18
C SER A 169 13.98 7.70 7.38
N ASP A 170 13.21 6.80 7.97
CA ASP A 170 13.56 5.41 8.19
C ASP A 170 14.28 4.76 7.00
N CYS A 171 15.44 4.17 7.24
CA CYS A 171 16.24 3.50 6.23
C CYS A 171 15.62 2.17 5.81
N PHE A 172 15.38 1.99 4.51
CA PHE A 172 14.85 0.73 3.98
C PHE A 172 15.89 -0.40 4.04
N LEU A 173 15.56 -1.50 4.72
CA LEU A 173 16.44 -2.67 4.93
C LEU A 173 16.20 -3.77 3.89
N GLY A 174 15.00 -3.84 3.32
CA GLY A 174 14.66 -4.81 2.28
C GLY A 174 13.20 -5.21 2.30
N ARG A 175 12.82 -6.09 1.38
CA ARG A 175 11.43 -6.53 1.22
C ARG A 175 11.36 -8.01 0.81
N CYS A 176 10.27 -8.65 1.21
CA CYS A 176 9.82 -9.92 0.66
C CYS A 176 8.31 -9.88 0.35
N SER A 177 7.84 -10.83 -0.47
CA SER A 177 6.42 -10.95 -0.82
C SER A 177 6.02 -12.41 -0.82
N LEU A 178 4.81 -12.70 -0.32
CA LEU A 178 4.39 -14.04 0.02
C LEU A 178 2.94 -14.30 -0.37
N THR A 179 2.60 -15.55 -0.60
CA THR A 179 1.21 -15.98 -0.79
C THR A 179 0.67 -16.46 0.56
N PRO A 180 -0.48 -15.93 1.04
CA PRO A 180 -1.09 -16.41 2.27
C PRO A 180 -1.76 -17.78 2.06
N GLU A 181 -1.90 -18.53 3.14
CA GLU A 181 -2.77 -19.70 3.17
C GLU A 181 -4.23 -19.24 3.21
N VAL A 182 -5.01 -19.62 2.21
CA VAL A 182 -6.43 -19.26 2.14
C VAL A 182 -7.27 -20.31 2.89
N VAL A 183 -8.20 -19.81 3.70
CA VAL A 183 -9.18 -20.59 4.47
C VAL A 183 -10.57 -20.01 4.17
N THR A 184 -11.43 -20.80 3.51
CA THR A 184 -12.79 -20.36 3.15
C THR A 184 -13.86 -20.88 4.11
N ASP A 185 -13.61 -22.04 4.73
CA ASP A 185 -14.49 -22.63 5.74
C ASP A 185 -13.84 -22.50 7.13
N PRO A 186 -14.43 -21.75 8.08
CA PRO A 186 -13.92 -21.64 9.44
C PRO A 186 -13.85 -22.98 10.20
N ALA A 187 -14.60 -24.01 9.77
CA ALA A 187 -14.52 -25.34 10.35
C ALA A 187 -13.33 -26.16 9.83
N GLU A 188 -12.71 -25.74 8.72
CA GLU A 188 -11.55 -26.39 8.15
C GLU A 188 -10.30 -25.97 8.93
N PHE A 189 -9.72 -26.92 9.66
CA PHE A 189 -8.41 -26.70 10.27
C PHE A 189 -7.32 -26.76 9.20
N LYS A 190 -6.76 -25.61 8.84
CA LYS A 190 -5.57 -25.52 7.99
C LYS A 190 -4.36 -25.17 8.83
N LYS A 191 -3.34 -26.03 8.80
CA LYS A 191 -2.11 -25.79 9.54
C LYS A 191 -1.29 -24.69 8.86
N VAL A 192 -1.22 -23.52 9.49
CA VAL A 192 -0.35 -22.43 9.03
C VAL A 192 1.06 -22.64 9.61
N MET A 193 2.05 -22.75 8.74
CA MET A 193 3.45 -23.02 9.12
C MET A 193 4.32 -21.78 8.93
N LEU A 194 5.10 -21.44 9.96
CA LEU A 194 6.16 -20.45 9.84
C LEU A 194 7.23 -20.93 8.86
N GLN A 195 7.65 -20.06 7.94
CA GLN A 195 8.74 -20.35 7.01
C GLN A 195 9.70 -19.17 6.91
N TRP A 196 10.95 -19.46 6.55
CA TRP A 196 11.96 -18.44 6.28
C TRP A 196 11.81 -17.90 4.86
N TYR A 197 11.75 -16.58 4.74
CA TYR A 197 11.61 -15.87 3.48
C TYR A 197 12.78 -14.94 3.25
N PRO A 198 13.47 -15.05 2.10
CA PRO A 198 14.61 -14.22 1.80
C PRO A 198 14.17 -12.76 1.62
N ILE A 199 14.84 -11.86 2.32
CA ILE A 199 14.67 -10.43 2.23
C ILE A 199 15.63 -9.93 1.15
N LYS A 200 15.13 -9.11 0.21
CA LYS A 200 15.95 -8.51 -0.84
C LYS A 200 15.93 -6.99 -0.78
N LYS A 201 17.11 -6.38 -0.90
CA LYS A 201 17.30 -4.92 -1.06
C LYS A 201 18.02 -4.67 -2.38
N GLN A 202 17.29 -4.12 -3.35
CA GLN A 202 17.85 -3.81 -4.69
C GLN A 202 18.58 -5.00 -5.33
N GLY A 203 18.01 -6.20 -5.24
CA GLY A 203 18.60 -7.43 -5.77
C GLY A 203 19.70 -8.07 -4.91
N LYS A 204 20.18 -7.38 -3.86
CA LYS A 204 21.13 -7.92 -2.88
C LYS A 204 20.41 -8.63 -1.74
N ASP A 205 21.15 -9.51 -1.08
CA ASP A 205 20.67 -10.21 0.10
C ASP A 205 20.52 -9.24 1.29
N GLY A 206 19.40 -9.33 2.00
CA GLY A 206 19.06 -8.46 3.12
C GLY A 206 18.63 -9.23 4.38
N GLY A 207 19.01 -10.51 4.46
CA GLY A 207 18.62 -11.42 5.53
C GLY A 207 17.38 -12.25 5.21
N GLU A 208 16.77 -12.81 6.25
CA GLU A 208 15.58 -13.65 6.12
C GLU A 208 14.55 -13.29 7.20
N LEU A 209 13.27 -13.43 6.86
CA LEU A 209 12.12 -13.23 7.76
C LEU A 209 11.44 -14.57 8.02
N LEU A 210 11.22 -14.94 9.28
CA LEU A 210 10.37 -16.06 9.68
C LEU A 210 8.95 -15.54 9.91
N ALA A 211 8.03 -15.94 9.05
CA ALA A 211 6.64 -15.47 9.12
C ALA A 211 5.64 -16.50 8.59
N ALA A 212 4.36 -16.23 8.79
CA ALA A 212 3.24 -16.99 8.27
C ALA A 212 2.05 -16.05 8.02
N PHE A 213 1.19 -16.40 7.07
CA PHE A 213 0.05 -15.57 6.68
C PHE A 213 -1.16 -16.43 6.40
N GLU A 214 -2.31 -16.04 6.94
CA GLU A 214 -3.58 -16.73 6.78
C GLU A 214 -4.65 -15.73 6.33
N LEU A 215 -5.31 -16.03 5.22
CA LEU A 215 -6.38 -15.21 4.63
C LEU A 215 -7.71 -15.96 4.77
N MET A 216 -8.55 -15.51 5.69
CA MET A 216 -9.81 -16.16 6.04
C MET A 216 -11.00 -15.43 5.42
N LEU A 217 -11.93 -16.19 4.83
CA LEU A 217 -13.22 -15.66 4.39
C LEU A 217 -14.12 -15.44 5.61
N VAL A 218 -14.55 -14.20 5.83
CA VAL A 218 -15.41 -13.83 6.96
C VAL A 218 -16.88 -13.82 6.53
N SER A 219 -17.17 -13.24 5.37
CA SER A 219 -18.51 -13.23 4.81
C SER A 219 -18.47 -13.05 3.29
N ALA A 220 -19.38 -13.72 2.59
CA ALA A 220 -19.63 -13.50 1.18
C ALA A 220 -21.06 -12.98 1.02
N LEU A 221 -21.21 -11.81 0.39
CA LEU A 221 -22.49 -11.35 -0.14
C LEU A 221 -22.54 -11.79 -1.60
N LEU A 222 -23.32 -12.84 -1.83
CA LEU A 222 -23.63 -13.39 -3.14
C LEU A 222 -24.59 -12.48 -3.91
#